data_AF-A0A2V9LUW1-F1
#
_entry.id   AF-A0A2V9LUW1-F1
#
_cell.length_a   1.000
_cell.length_b   1.000
_cell.length_c   1.000
_cell.angle_alpha   90.00
_cell.angle_beta   90.00
_cell.angle_gamma   90.00
#
_symmetry.space_group_name_H-M   'P 1'
#
loop_
_entity.id
_entity.type
_entity.pdbx_description
1 polymer ?
#
loop_
_entity_poly.entity_id
_entity_poly.type
_entity_poly.pdbx_seq_one_letter_code
_entity_poly.pdbx_strand_id
1 'polypeptide(L)'
;MALGQQQPVIPGVFQQPTAFGAIARLEGLSPLRQHLGMGQVQHRNRHNMRRFTGGVRRTDRKPRFDLIPFEFLESVAEVLARGAARYGPYNWKRGQKDFFLDAWNHAFVHLQKFKEGDRSEDHLAHLACNVAFMVWAVKNGIILQEDFDART
;
A
#
# COMPACT_ATOMS: atom_id res chain seq x y z
N MET A 1 54.84 31.38 -27.99
CA MET A 1 54.95 30.76 -26.66
C MET A 1 54.84 31.87 -25.62
N ALA A 2 53.71 31.94 -24.92
CA ALA A 2 53.49 32.88 -23.83
C ALA A 2 52.58 32.20 -22.80
N LEU A 3 53.09 32.08 -21.58
CA LEU A 3 52.48 31.45 -20.42
C LEU A 3 51.35 32.35 -19.88
N GLY A 4 50.11 31.85 -19.91
CA GLY A 4 48.92 32.49 -19.34
C GLY A 4 48.62 31.95 -17.94
N GLN A 5 48.43 32.87 -17.00
CA GLN A 5 48.49 32.67 -15.54
C GLN A 5 47.28 31.94 -14.94
N GLN A 6 47.54 31.15 -13.89
CA GLN A 6 46.56 30.50 -13.03
C GLN A 6 45.92 31.50 -12.05
N GLN A 7 44.60 31.41 -11.85
CA GLN A 7 43.85 32.19 -10.87
C GLN A 7 44.03 31.63 -9.44
N PRO A 8 44.05 32.46 -8.39
CA PRO A 8 44.17 32.00 -7.01
C PRO A 8 42.83 31.52 -6.42
N VAL A 9 42.90 30.42 -5.65
CA VAL A 9 41.80 29.82 -4.88
C VAL A 9 41.65 30.56 -3.55
N ILE A 10 40.45 31.08 -3.25
CA ILE A 10 40.11 31.69 -1.94
C ILE A 10 39.38 30.64 -1.08
N PRO A 11 39.76 30.43 0.20
CA PRO A 11 39.12 29.45 1.07
C PRO A 11 37.81 30.00 1.67
N GLY A 12 36.68 29.39 1.30
CA GLY A 12 35.35 29.71 1.84
C GLY A 12 35.04 28.95 3.13
N VAL A 13 35.13 29.65 4.25
CA VAL A 13 34.33 29.58 5.49
C VAL A 13 33.45 28.34 5.71
N PHE A 14 33.84 27.48 6.65
CA PHE A 14 33.02 26.40 7.20
C PHE A 14 32.23 26.93 8.42
N GLN A 15 30.96 27.27 8.24
CA GLN A 15 30.04 27.56 9.34
C GLN A 15 29.31 26.26 9.75
N GLN A 16 29.47 25.83 11.00
CA GLN A 16 28.49 24.96 11.64
C GLN A 16 27.36 25.80 12.26
N PRO A 17 26.13 25.27 12.24
CA PRO A 17 25.24 25.42 13.39
C PRO A 17 24.78 24.07 13.93
N THR A 18 25.18 23.82 15.18
CA THR A 18 24.39 23.34 16.32
C THR A 18 23.14 22.47 16.10
N ALA A 19 23.16 21.31 16.75
CA ALA A 19 22.05 20.40 17.03
C ALA A 19 20.79 21.10 17.56
N PHE A 20 19.61 20.57 17.24
CA PHE A 20 18.45 20.36 18.12
C PHE A 20 17.28 19.76 17.33
N GLY A 21 16.55 18.81 17.91
CA GLY A 21 15.18 18.48 17.49
C GLY A 21 14.95 17.03 17.09
N ALA A 22 14.57 16.21 18.08
CA ALA A 22 14.06 14.86 17.95
C ALA A 22 13.07 14.67 16.78
N ILE A 23 13.33 13.67 15.93
CA ILE A 23 12.33 13.14 15.01
C ILE A 23 11.23 12.47 15.85
N ALA A 24 10.09 13.16 15.97
CA ALA A 24 8.87 12.57 16.50
C ALA A 24 8.47 11.40 15.60
N ARG A 25 8.63 10.18 16.11
CA ARG A 25 8.06 8.96 15.54
C ARG A 25 6.54 9.09 15.63
N LEU A 26 5.90 9.51 14.54
CA LEU A 26 4.46 9.44 14.38
C LEU A 26 4.05 7.96 14.36
N GLU A 27 3.69 7.44 15.52
CA GLU A 27 2.93 6.20 15.70
C GLU A 27 1.53 6.41 15.10
N GLY A 28 1.45 6.30 13.77
CA GLY A 28 0.18 6.23 13.05
C GLY A 28 -0.50 4.90 13.36
N LEU A 29 -1.30 4.89 14.43
CA LEU A 29 -2.25 3.83 14.73
C LEU A 29 -3.14 3.61 13.50
N SER A 30 -3.05 2.42 12.87
CA SER A 30 -3.90 2.09 11.74
C SER A 30 -5.38 2.20 12.14
N PRO A 31 -6.28 2.75 11.31
CA PRO A 31 -7.72 2.86 11.59
C PRO A 31 -8.49 1.53 11.76
N LEU A 32 -7.81 0.37 11.73
CA LEU A 32 -8.40 -0.96 11.81
C LEU A 32 -8.93 -1.35 13.21
N ARG A 33 -9.39 -0.38 14.01
CA ARG A 33 -9.93 -0.64 15.36
C ARG A 33 -11.36 -0.16 15.61
N GLN A 34 -12.05 0.43 14.64
CA GLN A 34 -13.31 1.10 14.95
C GLN A 34 -14.62 0.51 14.42
N HIS A 35 -14.65 -0.58 13.65
CA HIS A 35 -15.93 -1.19 13.27
C HIS A 35 -15.89 -2.72 13.24
N LEU A 36 -16.15 -3.35 14.38
CA LEU A 36 -16.62 -4.74 14.46
C LEU A 36 -17.66 -4.85 15.60
N GLY A 37 -18.86 -4.35 15.34
CA GLY A 37 -20.07 -4.81 16.00
C GLY A 37 -20.55 -6.10 15.32
N MET A 38 -19.78 -7.18 15.43
CA MET A 38 -20.20 -8.50 14.97
C MET A 38 -20.82 -9.25 16.16
N GLY A 39 -22.08 -9.66 15.99
CA GLY A 39 -22.81 -10.50 16.94
C GLY A 39 -21.98 -11.70 17.39
N GLN A 40 -22.19 -12.11 18.64
CA GLN A 40 -21.37 -13.10 19.32
C GLN A 40 -21.41 -14.47 18.63
N VAL A 41 -20.50 -14.67 17.68
CA VAL A 41 -20.09 -16.03 17.29
C VAL A 41 -19.16 -16.51 18.41
N GLN A 42 -19.70 -17.34 19.29
CA GLN A 42 -18.91 -18.06 20.31
C GLN A 42 -17.97 -19.06 19.61
N HIS A 43 -16.87 -18.57 19.05
CA HIS A 43 -15.76 -19.43 18.70
C HIS A 43 -15.16 -19.95 20.00
N ARG A 44 -15.31 -21.26 20.28
CA ARG A 44 -14.52 -21.98 21.29
C ARG A 44 -13.03 -21.91 20.90
N ASN A 45 -12.39 -20.80 21.20
CA ASN A 45 -10.98 -20.58 20.88
C ASN A 45 -10.15 -21.05 22.09
N ARG A 46 -9.89 -22.36 22.15
CA ARG A 46 -8.86 -22.89 23.05
C ARG A 46 -7.53 -22.35 22.54
N HIS A 47 -7.05 -21.25 23.12
CA HIS A 47 -5.79 -20.61 22.74
C HIS A 47 -4.67 -21.64 22.74
N ASN A 48 -4.21 -22.03 21.53
CA ASN A 48 -3.06 -22.89 21.36
C ASN A 48 -1.79 -22.05 21.60
N MET A 49 -1.51 -21.78 22.87
CA MET A 49 -0.30 -21.12 23.33
C MET A 49 0.89 -22.06 23.13
N ARG A 50 1.60 -21.90 22.01
CA ARG A 50 2.94 -22.50 21.85
C ARG A 50 3.92 -21.72 22.73
N ARG A 51 4.34 -22.31 23.85
CA ARG A 51 5.46 -21.80 24.65
C ARG A 51 6.75 -22.23 23.95
N PHE A 52 7.55 -21.26 23.52
CA PHE A 52 8.92 -21.50 23.09
C PHE A 52 9.84 -21.39 24.31
N THR A 53 10.93 -22.15 24.32
CA THR A 53 11.84 -22.38 25.47
C THR A 53 12.59 -21.13 25.98
N GLY A 54 12.32 -19.93 25.42
CA GLY A 54 13.00 -18.67 25.73
C GLY A 54 12.14 -17.55 26.32
N GLY A 55 11.00 -17.85 26.96
CA GLY A 55 10.23 -16.85 27.73
C GLY A 55 9.52 -15.75 26.94
N VAL A 56 9.70 -15.66 25.61
CA VAL A 56 9.01 -14.68 24.78
C VAL A 56 7.55 -15.09 24.57
N ARG A 57 6.63 -14.48 25.34
CA ARG A 57 5.19 -14.49 25.03
C ARG A 57 4.96 -13.67 23.76
N ARG A 58 4.71 -14.34 22.62
CA ARG A 58 4.14 -13.70 21.43
C ARG A 58 2.63 -13.56 21.64
N THR A 59 2.20 -12.61 22.48
CA THR A 59 0.78 -12.35 22.79
C THR A 59 0.04 -11.53 21.76
N ASP A 60 0.66 -11.23 20.62
CA ASP A 60 0.14 -10.23 19.69
C ASP A 60 0.17 -10.79 18.27
N ARG A 61 -0.83 -11.61 17.92
CA ARG A 61 -0.99 -12.09 16.54
C ARG A 61 -1.55 -10.96 15.68
N LYS A 62 -0.60 -10.15 15.22
CA LYS A 62 -0.56 -9.33 14.00
C LYS A 62 -1.21 -10.04 12.79
N PRO A 63 -1.57 -9.30 11.71
CA PRO A 63 -2.44 -9.77 10.63
C PRO A 63 -2.14 -11.19 10.13
N ARG A 64 -3.21 -11.97 9.95
CA ARG A 64 -3.19 -13.37 9.54
C ARG A 64 -3.09 -13.49 8.01
N PHE A 65 -1.93 -13.16 7.45
CA PHE A 65 -1.67 -13.31 6.02
C PHE A 65 -1.82 -14.76 5.53
N ASP A 66 -1.58 -15.72 6.42
CA ASP A 66 -1.77 -17.16 6.19
C ASP A 66 -3.22 -17.56 5.89
N LEU A 67 -4.19 -16.69 6.17
CA LEU A 67 -5.60 -16.93 5.86
C LEU A 67 -6.02 -16.40 4.49
N ILE A 68 -5.16 -15.66 3.79
CA ILE A 68 -5.45 -15.20 2.44
C ILE A 68 -5.20 -16.38 1.49
N PRO A 69 -6.18 -16.76 0.63
CA PRO A 69 -5.96 -17.79 -0.38
C PRO A 69 -4.70 -17.49 -1.20
N PHE A 70 -3.84 -18.48 -1.39
CA PHE A 70 -2.58 -18.27 -2.09
C PHE A 70 -2.83 -17.94 -3.57
N GLU A 71 -3.85 -18.57 -4.15
CA GLU A 71 -4.32 -18.35 -5.52
C GLU A 71 -4.72 -16.88 -5.75
N PHE A 72 -5.32 -16.23 -4.75
CA PHE A 72 -5.63 -14.81 -4.82
C PHE A 72 -4.35 -13.96 -4.89
N LEU A 73 -3.35 -14.29 -4.08
CA LEU A 73 -2.06 -13.57 -4.08
C LEU A 73 -1.32 -13.76 -5.40
N GLU A 74 -1.32 -14.97 -5.94
CA GLU A 74 -0.71 -15.33 -7.22
C GLU A 74 -1.38 -14.58 -8.38
N SER A 75 -2.71 -14.66 -8.50
CA SER A 75 -3.50 -13.92 -9.50
C SER A 75 -3.19 -12.41 -9.50
N VAL A 76 -3.16 -11.77 -8.32
CA VAL A 76 -2.83 -10.34 -8.21
C VAL A 76 -1.37 -10.08 -8.61
N ALA A 77 -0.44 -10.95 -8.21
CA ALA A 77 0.97 -10.81 -8.56
C ALA A 77 1.19 -10.88 -10.08
N GLU A 78 0.48 -11.75 -10.79
CA GLU A 78 0.56 -11.87 -12.26
C GLU A 78 0.06 -10.61 -12.97
N VAL A 79 -1.06 -10.03 -12.52
CA VAL A 79 -1.57 -8.75 -13.04
C VAL A 79 -0.53 -7.64 -12.84
N LEU A 80 0.06 -7.55 -11.64
CA LEU A 80 1.08 -6.56 -11.33
C LEU A 80 2.36 -6.77 -12.14
N ALA A 81 2.76 -8.02 -12.40
CA ALA A 81 3.91 -8.35 -13.23
C ALA A 81 3.69 -7.90 -14.69
N ARG A 82 2.51 -8.18 -15.26
CA ARG A 82 2.11 -7.68 -16.59
C ARG A 82 2.11 -6.15 -16.65
N GLY A 83 1.56 -5.49 -15.63
CA GLY A 83 1.57 -4.03 -15.50
C GLY A 83 2.99 -3.46 -15.42
N ALA A 84 3.87 -4.09 -14.64
CA ALA A 84 5.26 -3.69 -14.48
C ALA A 84 6.07 -3.87 -15.78
N ALA A 85 5.82 -4.96 -16.52
CA ALA A 85 6.44 -5.17 -17.82
C ALA A 85 6.06 -4.09 -18.84
N ARG A 86 4.81 -3.60 -18.79
CA ARG A 86 4.29 -2.60 -19.74
C ARG A 86 4.62 -1.15 -19.36
N TYR A 87 4.51 -0.82 -18.08
CA TYR A 87 4.57 0.57 -17.59
C TYR A 87 5.72 0.84 -16.62
N GLY A 88 6.52 -0.17 -16.31
CA GLY A 88 7.55 -0.12 -15.28
C GLY A 88 7.01 -0.48 -13.88
N PRO A 89 7.88 -0.99 -12.99
CA PRO A 89 7.49 -1.37 -11.64
C PRO A 89 6.98 -0.16 -10.85
N TYR A 90 5.90 -0.36 -10.08
CA TYR A 90 5.27 0.66 -9.24
C TYR A 90 4.75 1.91 -9.97
N ASN A 91 4.61 1.89 -11.31
CA ASN A 91 4.13 3.06 -12.07
C ASN A 91 2.76 3.57 -11.59
N TRP A 92 1.87 2.66 -11.18
CA TRP A 92 0.55 3.00 -10.63
C TRP A 92 0.60 3.93 -9.40
N LYS A 93 1.70 3.92 -8.61
CA LYS A 93 1.87 4.83 -7.46
C LYS A 93 2.05 6.29 -7.86
N ARG A 94 2.36 6.56 -9.13
CA ARG A 94 2.49 7.91 -9.69
C ARG A 94 1.14 8.49 -10.12
N GLY A 95 0.08 7.67 -10.10
CA GLY A 95 -1.28 8.11 -10.38
C GLY A 95 -1.70 9.27 -9.46
N GLN A 96 -2.49 10.18 -9.98
CA GLN A 96 -3.11 11.26 -9.21
C GLN A 96 -4.48 10.83 -8.69
N LYS A 97 -5.17 11.71 -7.95
CA LYS A 97 -6.50 11.47 -7.39
C LYS A 97 -7.45 10.79 -8.38
N ASP A 98 -7.59 11.35 -9.58
CA ASP A 98 -8.50 10.86 -10.62
C ASP A 98 -8.23 9.41 -11.03
N PHE A 99 -6.96 8.99 -11.08
CA PHE A 99 -6.60 7.60 -11.40
C PHE A 99 -7.15 6.62 -10.36
N PHE A 100 -7.10 6.98 -9.08
CA PHE A 100 -7.59 6.11 -8.01
C PHE A 100 -9.11 6.16 -7.84
N LEU A 101 -9.75 7.28 -8.19
CA LEU A 101 -11.21 7.34 -8.30
C LEU A 101 -11.70 6.50 -9.48
N ASP A 102 -11.01 6.55 -10.63
CA ASP A 102 -11.37 5.77 -11.81
C ASP A 102 -11.15 4.25 -11.62
N ALA A 103 -10.24 3.86 -10.71
CA ALA A 103 -10.07 2.46 -10.31
C ALA A 103 -11.37 1.82 -9.77
N TRP A 104 -12.27 2.63 -9.18
CA TRP A 104 -13.61 2.17 -8.79
C TRP A 104 -14.43 1.74 -10.01
N ASN A 105 -14.51 2.58 -11.04
CA ASN A 105 -15.25 2.24 -12.26
C ASN A 105 -14.64 1.02 -12.96
N HIS A 106 -13.31 0.95 -13.05
CA HIS A 106 -12.61 -0.18 -13.64
C HIS A 106 -12.85 -1.50 -12.87
N ALA A 107 -12.92 -1.44 -11.53
CA ALA A 107 -13.31 -2.58 -10.71
C ALA A 107 -14.71 -3.11 -11.11
N PHE A 108 -15.71 -2.22 -11.25
CA PHE A 108 -17.06 -2.61 -11.69
C PHE A 108 -17.09 -3.22 -13.10
N VAL A 109 -16.30 -2.67 -14.03
CA VAL A 109 -16.19 -3.22 -15.39
C VAL A 109 -15.69 -4.66 -15.34
N HIS A 110 -14.64 -4.95 -14.59
CA HIS A 110 -14.13 -6.33 -14.48
C HIS A 110 -15.10 -7.27 -13.78
N LEU A 111 -15.82 -6.79 -12.76
CA LEU A 111 -16.87 -7.57 -12.10
C LEU A 111 -18.00 -7.93 -13.08
N GLN A 112 -18.43 -6.99 -13.91
CA GLN A 112 -19.47 -7.21 -14.90
C GLN A 112 -19.00 -8.17 -16.01
N LYS A 113 -17.78 -7.98 -16.56
CA LYS A 113 -17.21 -8.88 -17.57
C LYS A 113 -17.09 -10.33 -17.08
N PHE A 114 -16.67 -10.51 -15.83
CA PHE A 114 -16.66 -11.82 -15.19
C PHE A 114 -18.06 -12.43 -15.15
N LYS A 115 -19.08 -11.65 -14.76
CA LYS A 115 -20.48 -12.09 -14.73
C LYS A 115 -21.02 -12.45 -16.12
N GLU A 116 -20.55 -11.78 -17.16
CA GLU A 116 -20.91 -12.06 -18.56
C GLU A 116 -20.17 -13.27 -19.14
N GLY A 117 -19.21 -13.84 -18.38
CA GLY A 117 -18.46 -15.02 -18.80
C GLY A 117 -17.30 -14.72 -19.73
N ASP A 118 -16.83 -13.47 -19.80
CA ASP A 118 -15.61 -13.12 -20.52
C ASP A 118 -14.40 -13.85 -19.88
N ARG A 119 -13.55 -14.40 -20.75
CA ARG A 119 -12.36 -15.19 -20.41
C ARG A 119 -11.09 -14.66 -21.08
N SER A 120 -11.16 -13.46 -21.66
CA SER A 120 -10.02 -12.82 -22.34
C SER A 120 -8.86 -12.49 -21.38
N GLU A 121 -9.14 -12.38 -20.09
CA GLU A 121 -8.18 -12.15 -19.01
C GLU A 121 -8.75 -12.64 -17.66
N ASP A 122 -7.91 -12.66 -16.63
CA ASP A 122 -8.36 -12.91 -15.26
C ASP A 122 -9.04 -11.65 -14.68
N HIS A 123 -10.32 -11.47 -14.97
CA HIS A 123 -11.06 -10.29 -14.52
C HIS A 123 -11.11 -10.15 -12.99
N LEU A 124 -11.18 -11.25 -12.24
CA LEU A 124 -11.20 -11.18 -10.77
C LEU A 124 -9.86 -10.71 -10.21
N ALA A 125 -8.74 -11.11 -10.83
CA ALA A 125 -7.42 -10.58 -10.48
C ALA A 125 -7.30 -9.09 -10.79
N HIS A 126 -7.82 -8.63 -11.93
CA HIS A 126 -7.82 -7.20 -12.27
C HIS A 126 -8.71 -6.39 -11.33
N LEU A 127 -9.89 -6.91 -10.96
CA LEU A 127 -10.75 -6.34 -9.93
C LEU A 127 -9.98 -6.21 -8.60
N ALA A 128 -9.36 -7.29 -8.13
CA ALA A 128 -8.58 -7.31 -6.89
C ALA A 128 -7.41 -6.30 -6.91
N CYS A 129 -6.73 -6.17 -8.06
CA CYS A 129 -5.66 -5.21 -8.27
C CYS A 129 -6.16 -3.75 -8.13
N ASN A 130 -7.28 -3.41 -8.76
CA ASN A 130 -7.90 -2.08 -8.63
C ASN A 130 -8.26 -1.78 -7.16
N VAL A 131 -8.88 -2.73 -6.46
CA VAL A 131 -9.20 -2.58 -5.04
C VAL A 131 -7.93 -2.39 -4.20
N ALA A 132 -6.86 -3.12 -4.49
CA ALA A 132 -5.58 -2.96 -3.79
C ALA A 132 -4.98 -1.56 -3.98
N PHE A 133 -5.09 -0.98 -5.19
CA PHE A 133 -4.65 0.39 -5.46
C PHE A 133 -5.48 1.42 -4.70
N MET A 134 -6.80 1.25 -4.66
CA MET A 134 -7.69 2.11 -3.87
C MET A 134 -7.37 2.03 -2.36
N VAL A 135 -7.18 0.82 -1.82
CA VAL A 135 -6.78 0.64 -0.41
C VAL A 135 -5.45 1.35 -0.12
N TRP A 136 -4.49 1.27 -1.05
CA TRP A 136 -3.22 2.00 -0.92
C TRP A 136 -3.46 3.51 -0.94
N ALA A 137 -4.23 4.03 -1.89
CA ALA A 137 -4.51 5.46 -2.03
C ALA A 137 -5.19 6.04 -0.79
N VAL A 138 -6.20 5.35 -0.24
CA VAL A 138 -6.88 5.74 1.01
C VAL A 138 -5.89 5.76 2.19
N LYS A 139 -5.07 4.72 2.33
CA LYS A 139 -4.08 4.63 3.43
C LYS A 139 -2.98 5.69 3.35
N ASN A 140 -2.75 6.28 2.17
CA ASN A 140 -1.76 7.33 1.95
C ASN A 140 -2.40 8.73 1.81
N GLY A 141 -3.71 8.85 2.04
CA GLY A 141 -4.42 10.14 1.99
C GLY A 141 -4.51 10.76 0.59
N ILE A 142 -4.41 9.96 -0.47
CA ILE A 142 -4.53 10.43 -1.87
C ILE A 142 -6.00 10.58 -2.26
N ILE A 143 -6.84 9.67 -1.79
CA ILE A 143 -8.30 9.73 -1.90
C ILE A 143 -8.93 9.51 -0.53
N LEU A 144 -10.12 10.07 -0.33
CA LEU A 144 -10.96 9.97 0.85
C LEU A 144 -12.31 9.34 0.46
N GLN A 145 -13.08 8.85 1.44
CA GLN A 145 -14.42 8.31 1.14
C GLN A 145 -15.37 9.39 0.60
N GLU A 146 -15.26 10.62 1.12
CA GLU A 146 -16.01 11.80 0.67
C GLU A 146 -15.77 12.14 -0.81
N ASP A 147 -14.66 11.69 -1.40
CA ASP A 147 -14.37 11.92 -2.83
C ASP A 147 -15.32 11.15 -3.77
N PHE A 148 -16.05 10.17 -3.25
CA PHE A 148 -17.06 9.41 -4.01
C PHE A 148 -18.48 9.99 -3.86
N ASP A 149 -18.69 10.92 -2.92
CA ASP A 149 -19.97 11.57 -2.75
C ASP A 149 -20.10 12.70 -3.79
N ALA A 150 -20.97 12.51 -4.78
CA ALA A 150 -21.26 13.49 -5.84
C ALA A 150 -22.01 14.76 -5.34
N ARG A 151 -21.80 15.17 -4.09
CA ARG A 151 -22.50 16.30 -3.44
C ARG A 151 -21.70 17.60 -3.41
N THR A 152 -20.75 17.78 -4.32
CA THR A 152 -20.02 19.05 -4.52
C THR A 152 -20.33 19.64 -5.88
#